data_AF-A0A2E0QJD0-F1
#
_entry.id   AF-A0A2E0QJD0-F1
#
_cell.length_a   1.000
_cell.length_b   1.000
_cell.length_c   1.000
_cell.angle_alpha   90.00
_cell.angle_beta   90.00
_cell.angle_gamma   90.00
#
_symmetry.space_group_name_H-M   'P 1'
#
loop_
_entity.id
_entity.type
_entity.pdbx_description
1 polymer ?
#
loop_
_entity_poly.entity_id
_entity_poly.type
_entity_poly.pdbx_seq_one_letter_code
_entity_poly.pdbx_strand_id
1 'polypeptide(L)'
;MHDELPMKDFQKELGNELLASVSRSFFLSLRFLPERMREATSLGYLLARLSDTIADTEALPEIERLGVLSDIGQAIQLGGQFPDFSSLSLGSELTDGENILLQKSGQCLEWLNCQKEDFAKPIRKVMESIIRGQSNDLRKFSSNNLECLQSDEELDQYLYDVAGSVGVFWTEIGFVSYGDKFSIQDNETLIKLGADYGKSLQLINILRDFPQDFISGRCYFPGDFDNYTDQEIWEEVSDHWIERCRSFMRSSSNYVEALRSSRIRFSTGLPAIIGTETLNLIQQATWKKMKDRVKVDRKRVKLMLFQTAMSSLTNRGISKRILKSLKV
;
A
#
# COMPACT_ATOMS: atom_id res chain seq x y z
N MET A 1 -33.09 -10.42 -12.16
CA MET A 1 -32.20 -10.50 -13.33
C MET A 1 -31.95 -9.08 -13.83
N HIS A 2 -31.30 -8.26 -13.01
CA HIS A 2 -30.86 -6.89 -13.30
C HIS A 2 -29.77 -6.57 -12.25
N ASP A 3 -28.74 -5.80 -12.65
CA ASP A 3 -27.60 -5.25 -11.87
C ASP A 3 -26.17 -5.84 -12.08
N GLU A 4 -25.94 -6.83 -12.94
CA GLU A 4 -24.54 -7.26 -13.25
C GLU A 4 -23.84 -6.45 -14.37
N LEU A 5 -24.57 -5.65 -15.14
CA LEU A 5 -24.04 -4.98 -16.34
C LEU A 5 -23.10 -3.79 -16.03
N PRO A 6 -23.40 -2.86 -15.09
CA PRO A 6 -22.55 -1.70 -14.84
C PRO A 6 -21.18 -2.08 -14.27
N MET A 7 -21.15 -3.07 -13.36
CA MET A 7 -19.93 -3.50 -12.69
C MET A 7 -18.89 -4.10 -13.64
N LYS A 8 -19.33 -4.90 -14.64
CA LYS A 8 -18.42 -5.49 -15.63
C LYS A 8 -17.78 -4.43 -16.51
N ASP A 9 -18.52 -3.38 -16.84
CA ASP A 9 -18.02 -2.26 -17.64
C ASP A 9 -16.99 -1.44 -16.84
N PHE A 10 -17.27 -1.11 -15.58
CA PHE A 10 -16.29 -0.46 -14.69
C PHE A 10 -15.01 -1.27 -14.51
N GLN A 11 -15.11 -2.59 -14.29
CA GLN A 11 -13.93 -3.42 -14.10
C GLN A 11 -13.05 -3.48 -15.36
N LYS A 12 -13.67 -3.54 -16.54
CA LYS A 12 -12.94 -3.61 -17.80
C LYS A 12 -12.24 -2.28 -18.10
N GLU A 13 -12.96 -1.17 -17.97
CA GLU A 13 -12.50 0.17 -18.32
C GLU A 13 -11.55 0.78 -17.26
N LEU A 14 -11.91 0.69 -15.97
CA LEU A 14 -11.14 1.25 -14.86
C LEU A 14 -10.18 0.23 -14.24
N GLY A 15 -10.65 -1.00 -14.01
CA GLY A 15 -9.89 -1.99 -13.25
C GLY A 15 -8.65 -2.54 -13.95
N ASN A 16 -8.63 -2.58 -15.29
CA ASN A 16 -7.51 -3.17 -16.05
C ASN A 16 -6.61 -2.13 -16.73
N GLU A 17 -7.19 -1.18 -17.48
CA GLU A 17 -6.41 -0.21 -18.26
C GLU A 17 -5.86 0.91 -17.38
N LEU A 18 -6.74 1.54 -16.59
CA LEU A 18 -6.34 2.60 -15.67
C LEU A 18 -5.42 2.08 -14.56
N LEU A 19 -5.72 0.92 -13.96
CA LEU A 19 -4.86 0.37 -12.92
C LEU A 19 -3.44 0.05 -13.44
N ALA A 20 -3.32 -0.43 -14.69
CA ALA A 20 -2.03 -0.67 -15.32
C ALA A 20 -1.24 0.62 -15.57
N SER A 21 -1.91 1.75 -15.80
CA SER A 21 -1.25 3.05 -16.03
C SER A 21 -0.75 3.69 -14.74
N VAL A 22 -1.46 3.51 -13.61
CA VAL A 22 -1.07 4.12 -12.31
C VAL A 22 -0.12 3.27 -11.46
N SER A 23 -0.02 1.94 -11.65
CA SER A 23 1.01 1.14 -10.97
C SER A 23 1.29 -0.23 -11.60
N ARG A 24 2.44 -0.33 -12.27
CA ARG A 24 2.90 -1.57 -12.92
C ARG A 24 3.17 -2.72 -11.94
N SER A 25 3.75 -2.42 -10.77
CA SER A 25 4.13 -3.44 -9.79
C SER A 25 2.91 -4.01 -9.08
N PHE A 26 1.97 -3.16 -8.67
CA PHE A 26 0.76 -3.58 -7.98
C PHE A 26 -0.26 -4.23 -8.93
N PHE A 27 -0.39 -3.68 -10.15
CA PHE A 27 -1.20 -4.27 -11.22
C PHE A 27 -0.84 -5.75 -11.46
N LEU A 28 0.46 -6.06 -11.42
CA LEU A 28 0.90 -7.42 -11.66
C LEU A 28 0.37 -8.38 -10.59
N SER A 29 0.34 -8.00 -9.32
CA SER A 29 -0.24 -8.82 -8.23
C SER A 29 -1.75 -8.96 -8.37
N LEU A 30 -2.46 -7.86 -8.66
CA LEU A 30 -3.92 -7.86 -8.81
C LEU A 30 -4.39 -8.68 -10.03
N ARG A 31 -3.65 -8.64 -11.14
CA ARG A 31 -4.01 -9.37 -12.37
C ARG A 31 -4.16 -10.88 -12.15
N PHE A 32 -3.45 -11.46 -11.18
CA PHE A 32 -3.55 -12.88 -10.85
C PHE A 32 -4.59 -13.19 -9.78
N LEU A 33 -5.18 -12.20 -9.11
CA LEU A 33 -6.25 -12.45 -8.16
C LEU A 33 -7.46 -13.07 -8.85
N PRO A 34 -8.19 -13.97 -8.19
CA PRO A 34 -9.49 -14.39 -8.67
C PRO A 34 -10.46 -13.20 -8.84
N GLU A 35 -11.36 -13.30 -9.82
CA GLU A 35 -12.29 -12.23 -10.22
C GLU A 35 -13.08 -11.65 -9.04
N ARG A 36 -13.62 -12.52 -8.17
CA ARG A 36 -14.43 -12.12 -7.00
C ARG A 36 -13.72 -11.18 -6.03
N MET A 37 -12.41 -11.30 -5.88
CA MET A 37 -11.62 -10.37 -5.04
C MET A 37 -11.13 -9.19 -5.86
N ARG A 38 -10.76 -9.44 -7.13
CA ARG A 38 -10.06 -8.48 -7.97
C ARG A 38 -10.82 -7.15 -8.08
N GLU A 39 -12.13 -7.19 -8.27
CA GLU A 39 -12.97 -5.99 -8.43
C GLU A 39 -12.83 -5.04 -7.24
N ALA A 40 -13.19 -5.50 -6.04
CA ALA A 40 -13.14 -4.68 -4.84
C ALA A 40 -11.71 -4.21 -4.52
N THR A 41 -10.71 -5.08 -4.71
CA THR A 41 -9.30 -4.70 -4.50
C THR A 41 -8.80 -3.67 -5.52
N SER A 42 -9.24 -3.75 -6.78
CA SER A 42 -8.91 -2.77 -7.82
C SER A 42 -9.54 -1.41 -7.50
N LEU A 43 -10.81 -1.38 -7.11
CA LEU A 43 -11.49 -0.15 -6.74
C LEU A 43 -10.86 0.50 -5.49
N GLY A 44 -10.62 -0.28 -4.43
CA GLY A 44 -9.95 0.23 -3.23
C GLY A 44 -8.56 0.81 -3.55
N TYR A 45 -7.82 0.18 -4.45
CA TYR A 45 -6.54 0.71 -4.91
C TYR A 45 -6.66 2.02 -5.70
N LEU A 46 -7.62 2.14 -6.61
CA LEU A 46 -7.82 3.36 -7.39
C LEU A 46 -8.22 4.54 -6.47
N LEU A 47 -9.08 4.30 -5.49
CA LEU A 47 -9.46 5.32 -4.50
C LEU A 47 -8.28 5.73 -3.62
N ALA A 48 -7.49 4.76 -3.16
CA ALA A 48 -6.28 5.05 -2.40
C ALA A 48 -5.27 5.85 -3.23
N ARG A 49 -5.07 5.48 -4.50
CA ARG A 49 -4.17 6.23 -5.40
C ARG A 49 -4.68 7.63 -5.71
N LEU A 50 -6.00 7.81 -5.82
CA LEU A 50 -6.60 9.12 -6.00
C LEU A 50 -6.29 10.04 -4.80
N SER A 51 -6.51 9.57 -3.57
CA SER A 51 -6.22 10.38 -2.38
C SER A 51 -4.72 10.62 -2.20
N ASP A 52 -3.88 9.64 -2.57
CA ASP A 52 -2.41 9.76 -2.61
C ASP A 52 -1.94 10.84 -3.59
N THR A 53 -2.50 10.91 -4.80
CA THR A 53 -2.21 11.99 -5.76
C THR A 53 -2.52 13.38 -5.19
N ILE A 54 -3.59 13.52 -4.40
CA ILE A 54 -3.94 14.78 -3.74
C ILE A 54 -3.03 15.07 -2.54
N ALA A 55 -2.63 14.07 -1.78
CA ALA A 55 -1.71 14.24 -0.67
C ALA A 55 -0.31 14.68 -1.15
N ASP A 56 0.19 14.04 -2.20
CA ASP A 56 1.58 14.22 -2.67
C ASP A 56 1.81 15.47 -3.53
N THR A 57 0.76 16.10 -4.10
CA THR A 57 0.95 17.26 -4.96
C THR A 57 1.48 18.48 -4.18
N GLU A 58 2.58 19.06 -4.64
CA GLU A 58 3.10 20.32 -4.11
C GLU A 58 2.45 21.55 -4.76
N ALA A 59 1.61 21.33 -5.78
CA ALA A 59 0.96 22.41 -6.52
C ALA A 59 -0.19 23.08 -5.75
N LEU A 60 -0.70 22.41 -4.71
CA LEU A 60 -1.74 22.93 -3.83
C LEU A 60 -1.21 23.20 -2.41
N PRO A 61 -1.62 24.32 -1.77
CA PRO A 61 -1.35 24.55 -0.36
C PRO A 61 -1.85 23.39 0.52
N GLU A 62 -1.18 23.14 1.64
CA GLU A 62 -1.55 22.08 2.58
C GLU A 62 -3.01 22.16 3.02
N ILE A 63 -3.51 23.35 3.36
CA ILE A 63 -4.90 23.54 3.81
C ILE A 63 -5.88 23.12 2.72
N GLU A 64 -5.59 23.40 1.45
CA GLU A 64 -6.43 22.98 0.33
C GLU A 64 -6.39 21.46 0.15
N ARG A 65 -5.20 20.84 0.22
CA ARG A 65 -5.07 19.38 0.17
C ARG A 65 -5.85 18.69 1.29
N LEU A 66 -5.76 19.19 2.52
CA LEU A 66 -6.53 18.67 3.66
C LEU A 66 -8.05 18.81 3.46
N GLY A 67 -8.50 19.94 2.88
CA GLY A 67 -9.89 20.14 2.50
C GLY A 67 -10.37 19.11 1.49
N VAL A 68 -9.64 18.94 0.39
CA VAL A 68 -9.97 17.98 -0.68
C VAL A 68 -9.95 16.53 -0.16
N LEU A 69 -8.98 16.16 0.67
CA LEU A 69 -8.93 14.84 1.31
C LEU A 69 -10.15 14.59 2.22
N SER A 70 -10.57 15.61 2.97
CA SER A 70 -11.78 15.55 3.80
C SER A 70 -13.02 15.34 2.94
N ASP A 71 -13.17 16.06 1.84
CA ASP A 71 -14.31 15.95 0.92
C ASP A 71 -14.35 14.58 0.24
N ILE A 72 -13.20 14.05 -0.20
CA ILE A 72 -13.09 12.69 -0.74
C ILE A 72 -13.53 11.67 0.32
N GLY A 73 -13.03 11.80 1.55
CA GLY A 73 -13.39 10.92 2.66
C GLY A 73 -14.89 10.94 2.93
N GLN A 74 -15.48 12.14 3.02
CA GLN A 74 -16.92 12.30 3.25
C GLN A 74 -17.75 11.65 2.13
N ALA A 75 -17.39 11.88 0.87
CA ALA A 75 -18.09 11.30 -0.28
C ALA A 75 -18.02 9.76 -0.30
N ILE A 76 -16.87 9.17 0.08
CA ILE A 76 -16.72 7.71 0.18
C ILE A 76 -17.60 7.13 1.30
N GLN A 77 -17.67 7.80 2.46
CA GLN A 77 -18.41 7.29 3.62
C GLN A 77 -19.92 7.49 3.51
N LEU A 78 -20.35 8.68 3.09
CA LEU A 78 -21.75 9.11 3.15
C LEU A 78 -22.44 9.11 1.78
N GLY A 79 -21.69 8.88 0.70
CA GLY A 79 -22.14 9.16 -0.66
C GLY A 79 -22.04 10.64 -1.01
N GLY A 80 -22.33 10.98 -2.26
CA GLY A 80 -22.22 12.35 -2.79
C GLY A 80 -21.42 12.39 -4.08
N GLN A 81 -20.67 13.47 -4.27
CA GLN A 81 -19.79 13.68 -5.41
C GLN A 81 -18.39 14.07 -4.91
N PHE A 82 -17.37 13.65 -5.64
CA PHE A 82 -16.03 14.18 -5.41
C PHE A 82 -15.93 15.65 -5.84
N PRO A 83 -14.95 16.40 -5.30
CA PRO A 83 -14.61 17.72 -5.80
C PRO A 83 -14.34 17.71 -7.31
N ASP A 84 -14.60 18.84 -7.97
CA ASP A 84 -14.21 19.01 -9.37
C ASP A 84 -12.68 19.20 -9.47
N PHE A 85 -11.97 18.10 -9.65
CA PHE A 85 -10.51 18.10 -9.78
C PHE A 85 -10.01 18.89 -11.00
N SER A 86 -10.85 19.14 -12.02
CA SER A 86 -10.45 19.92 -13.19
C SER A 86 -10.27 21.41 -12.87
N SER A 87 -10.90 21.87 -11.79
CA SER A 87 -10.75 23.24 -11.27
C SER A 87 -9.49 23.43 -10.43
N LEU A 88 -8.85 22.34 -10.00
CA LEU A 88 -7.66 22.37 -9.16
C LEU A 88 -6.40 22.45 -10.03
N SER A 89 -5.49 23.36 -9.67
CA SER A 89 -4.18 23.47 -10.31
C SER A 89 -3.21 22.45 -9.71
N LEU A 90 -3.39 21.16 -10.06
CA LEU A 90 -2.59 20.04 -9.52
C LEU A 90 -1.17 19.92 -10.09
N GLY A 91 -0.74 20.89 -10.89
CA GLY A 91 0.60 20.97 -11.48
C GLY A 91 0.79 20.07 -12.71
N SER A 92 1.93 20.23 -13.38
CA SER A 92 2.29 19.48 -14.60
C SER A 92 3.00 18.14 -14.33
N GLU A 93 3.26 17.81 -13.06
CA GLU A 93 4.04 16.62 -12.69
C GLU A 93 3.21 15.33 -12.60
N LEU A 94 1.90 15.43 -12.75
CA LEU A 94 1.01 14.28 -12.81
C LEU A 94 1.33 13.40 -14.02
N THR A 95 1.42 12.09 -13.79
CA THR A 95 1.51 11.11 -14.87
C THR A 95 0.21 11.07 -15.67
N ASP A 96 0.28 10.58 -16.92
CA ASP A 96 -0.93 10.36 -17.74
C ASP A 96 -1.97 9.50 -17.02
N GLY A 97 -1.52 8.50 -16.26
CA GLY A 97 -2.40 7.61 -15.48
C GLY A 97 -3.14 8.35 -14.36
N GLU A 98 -2.47 9.23 -13.63
CA GLU A 98 -3.07 10.04 -12.57
C GLU A 98 -4.05 11.06 -13.12
N ASN A 99 -3.72 11.69 -14.24
CA ASN A 99 -4.65 12.58 -14.95
C ASN A 99 -5.94 11.85 -15.36
N ILE A 100 -5.82 10.64 -15.93
CA ILE A 100 -6.99 9.82 -16.27
C ILE A 100 -7.76 9.41 -15.00
N LEU A 101 -7.07 9.09 -13.90
CA LEU A 101 -7.72 8.74 -12.65
C LEU A 101 -8.55 9.90 -12.08
N LEU A 102 -8.01 11.12 -12.10
CA LEU A 102 -8.72 12.32 -11.66
C LEU A 102 -9.97 12.56 -12.51
N GLN A 103 -9.84 12.45 -13.84
CA GLN A 103 -10.97 12.58 -14.77
C GLN A 103 -12.06 11.51 -14.56
N LYS A 104 -11.67 10.28 -14.19
CA LYS A 104 -12.58 9.15 -13.96
C LYS A 104 -12.93 8.91 -12.49
N SER A 105 -12.54 9.82 -11.59
CA SER A 105 -12.74 9.68 -10.15
C SER A 105 -14.23 9.55 -9.77
N GLY A 106 -15.10 10.32 -10.42
CA GLY A 106 -16.56 10.21 -10.25
C GLY A 106 -17.09 8.81 -10.58
N GLN A 107 -16.57 8.18 -11.64
CA GLN A 107 -16.92 6.80 -12.00
C GLN A 107 -16.43 5.79 -10.96
N CYS A 108 -15.30 6.05 -10.30
CA CYS A 108 -14.84 5.20 -9.19
C CYS A 108 -15.79 5.29 -7.99
N LEU A 109 -16.30 6.48 -7.68
CA LEU A 109 -17.29 6.66 -6.62
C LEU A 109 -18.64 6.00 -6.96
N GLU A 110 -19.10 6.15 -8.20
CA GLU A 110 -20.28 5.43 -8.69
C GLU A 110 -20.09 3.91 -8.61
N TRP A 111 -18.91 3.41 -9.00
CA TRP A 111 -18.58 2.00 -8.88
C TRP A 111 -18.66 1.52 -7.43
N LEU A 112 -18.17 2.29 -6.46
CA LEU A 112 -18.32 2.00 -5.04
C LEU A 112 -19.79 1.94 -4.61
N ASN A 113 -20.60 2.89 -5.06
CA ASN A 113 -22.02 2.96 -4.70
C ASN A 113 -22.85 1.82 -5.30
N CYS A 114 -22.39 1.21 -6.40
CA CYS A 114 -22.98 0.01 -6.98
C CYS A 114 -22.53 -1.30 -6.32
N GLN A 115 -21.50 -1.28 -5.46
CA GLN A 115 -21.04 -2.49 -4.78
C GLN A 115 -22.08 -2.98 -3.75
N LYS A 116 -22.12 -4.29 -3.54
CA LYS A 116 -22.84 -4.86 -2.39
C LYS A 116 -22.18 -4.38 -1.09
N GLU A 117 -22.98 -4.18 -0.05
CA GLU A 117 -22.49 -3.63 1.22
C GLU A 117 -21.34 -4.44 1.84
N ASP A 118 -21.35 -5.77 1.69
CA ASP A 118 -20.26 -6.63 2.17
C ASP A 118 -18.90 -6.34 1.50
N PHE A 119 -18.90 -5.80 0.28
CA PHE A 119 -17.69 -5.36 -0.43
C PHE A 119 -17.41 -3.86 -0.25
N ALA A 120 -18.46 -3.03 -0.20
CA ALA A 120 -18.33 -1.59 -0.02
C ALA A 120 -17.77 -1.24 1.38
N LYS A 121 -18.21 -1.95 2.43
CA LYS A 121 -17.82 -1.66 3.81
C LYS A 121 -16.31 -1.81 4.07
N PRO A 122 -15.62 -2.89 3.64
CA PRO A 122 -14.16 -2.96 3.72
C PRO A 122 -13.45 -1.83 2.96
N ILE A 123 -13.96 -1.43 1.79
CA ILE A 123 -13.39 -0.32 0.99
C ILE A 123 -13.52 1.00 1.76
N ARG A 124 -14.71 1.30 2.31
CA ARG A 124 -14.93 2.49 3.12
C ARG A 124 -14.01 2.53 4.34
N LYS A 125 -13.90 1.43 5.07
CA LYS A 125 -13.05 1.31 6.27
C LYS A 125 -11.57 1.54 5.97
N VAL A 126 -11.05 0.96 4.88
CA VAL A 126 -9.63 1.16 4.52
C VAL A 126 -9.37 2.58 4.05
N MET A 127 -10.29 3.17 3.28
CA MET A 127 -10.15 4.56 2.82
C MET A 127 -10.20 5.57 3.97
N GLU A 128 -11.04 5.35 4.98
CA GLU A 128 -11.03 6.16 6.21
C GLU A 128 -9.64 6.14 6.88
N SER A 129 -9.06 4.95 7.00
CA SER A 129 -7.74 4.76 7.62
C SER A 129 -6.63 5.43 6.81
N ILE A 130 -6.62 5.25 5.48
CA ILE A 130 -5.62 5.82 4.57
C ILE A 130 -5.70 7.35 4.59
N ILE A 131 -6.90 7.93 4.45
CA ILE A 131 -7.10 9.38 4.43
C ILE A 131 -6.70 10.00 5.77
N ARG A 132 -6.99 9.34 6.89
CA ARG A 132 -6.51 9.76 8.21
C ARG A 132 -4.98 9.79 8.26
N GLY A 133 -4.33 8.70 7.82
CA GLY A 133 -2.87 8.60 7.78
C GLY A 133 -2.24 9.71 6.92
N GLN A 134 -2.74 9.89 5.69
CA GLN A 134 -2.30 10.94 4.77
C GLN A 134 -2.50 12.36 5.35
N SER A 135 -3.66 12.61 5.96
CA SER A 135 -3.95 13.91 6.57
C SER A 135 -3.05 14.20 7.78
N ASN A 136 -2.71 13.19 8.57
CA ASN A 136 -1.80 13.34 9.70
C ASN A 136 -0.36 13.56 9.23
N ASP A 137 0.07 12.84 8.18
CA ASP A 137 1.36 13.02 7.52
C ASP A 137 1.54 14.46 7.03
N LEU A 138 0.56 14.99 6.29
CA LEU A 138 0.56 16.37 5.81
C LEU A 138 0.72 17.40 6.93
N ARG A 139 -0.03 17.23 8.02
CA ARG A 139 0.08 18.14 9.18
C ARG A 139 1.43 18.04 9.87
N LYS A 140 1.97 16.82 9.97
CA LYS A 140 3.22 16.53 10.68
C LYS A 140 4.44 17.06 9.94
N PHE A 141 4.47 16.91 8.62
CA PHE A 141 5.60 17.27 7.77
C PHE A 141 5.35 18.55 6.95
N SER A 142 4.67 19.52 7.57
CA SER A 142 4.26 20.79 6.96
C SER A 142 5.33 21.88 6.99
N SER A 143 6.38 21.72 7.81
CA SER A 143 7.40 22.73 8.03
C SER A 143 8.57 22.61 7.04
N ASN A 144 9.33 23.69 6.90
CA ASN A 144 10.57 23.69 6.10
C ASN A 144 11.77 23.06 6.84
N ASN A 145 11.56 22.60 8.07
CA ASN A 145 12.60 21.98 8.90
C ASN A 145 12.41 20.47 8.91
N LEU A 146 13.43 19.73 9.37
CA LEU A 146 13.29 18.30 9.59
C LEU A 146 12.31 18.05 10.75
N GLU A 147 11.21 17.38 10.44
CA GLU A 147 10.24 16.92 11.42
C GLU A 147 10.41 15.42 11.65
N CYS A 148 10.34 15.00 12.92
CA CYS A 148 10.45 13.60 13.32
C CYS A 148 9.17 13.14 14.04
N LEU A 149 8.76 11.88 13.86
CA LEU A 149 7.77 11.28 14.74
C LEU A 149 8.30 11.23 16.18
N GLN A 150 7.40 11.16 17.15
CA GLN A 150 7.75 11.31 18.57
C GLN A 150 7.93 9.97 19.29
N SER A 151 7.40 8.89 18.73
CA SER A 151 7.42 7.57 19.37
C SER A 151 7.28 6.42 18.38
N ASP A 152 7.68 5.22 18.81
CA ASP A 152 7.46 3.97 18.10
C ASP A 152 5.96 3.72 17.88
N GLU A 153 5.10 4.12 18.84
CA GLU A 153 3.66 4.01 18.75
C GLU A 153 3.07 4.90 17.65
N GLU A 154 3.60 6.13 17.49
CA GLU A 154 3.18 7.03 16.43
C GLU A 154 3.55 6.47 15.05
N LEU A 155 4.78 5.95 14.90
CA LEU A 155 5.19 5.27 13.67
C LEU A 155 4.34 4.01 13.42
N ASP A 156 4.07 3.19 14.44
CA ASP A 156 3.23 2.00 14.31
C ASP A 156 1.79 2.35 13.88
N GLN A 157 1.22 3.43 14.41
CA GLN A 157 -0.09 3.93 14.03
C GLN A 157 -0.09 4.46 12.60
N TYR A 158 0.94 5.21 12.19
CA TYR A 158 1.10 5.65 10.81
C TYR A 158 1.20 4.46 9.84
N LEU A 159 2.07 3.49 10.14
CA LEU A 159 2.21 2.26 9.36
C LEU A 159 0.89 1.48 9.27
N TYR A 160 0.13 1.42 10.37
CA TYR A 160 -1.21 0.82 10.36
C TYR A 160 -2.14 1.60 9.43
N ASP A 161 -2.20 2.91 9.55
CA ASP A 161 -3.18 3.73 8.85
C ASP A 161 -3.04 3.63 7.34
N VAL A 162 -1.82 3.74 6.83
CA VAL A 162 -1.55 3.80 5.38
C VAL A 162 -1.33 2.43 4.73
N ALA A 163 -1.00 1.38 5.49
CA ALA A 163 -0.67 0.07 4.90
C ALA A 163 -1.16 -1.14 5.71
N GLY A 164 -1.13 -1.11 7.04
CA GLY A 164 -1.69 -2.19 7.86
C GLY A 164 -3.20 -2.39 7.60
N SER A 165 -3.93 -1.29 7.51
CA SER A 165 -5.35 -1.24 7.13
C SER A 165 -5.61 -1.90 5.78
N VAL A 166 -4.69 -1.80 4.82
CA VAL A 166 -4.75 -2.45 3.51
C VAL A 166 -4.65 -3.98 3.64
N GLY A 167 -3.82 -4.48 4.56
CA GLY A 167 -3.75 -5.90 4.88
C GLY A 167 -5.03 -6.45 5.55
N VAL A 168 -5.67 -5.63 6.40
CA VAL A 168 -6.99 -5.94 6.98
C VAL A 168 -8.05 -5.99 5.87
N PHE A 169 -8.10 -4.96 5.02
CA PHE A 169 -8.99 -4.89 3.86
C PHE A 169 -8.86 -6.10 2.94
N TRP A 170 -7.62 -6.47 2.57
CA TRP A 170 -7.35 -7.64 1.74
C TRP A 170 -7.92 -8.93 2.33
N THR A 171 -7.83 -9.06 3.66
CA THR A 171 -8.37 -10.19 4.42
C THR A 171 -9.89 -10.20 4.42
N GLU A 172 -10.52 -9.06 4.72
CA GLU A 172 -11.98 -8.91 4.74
C GLU A 172 -12.57 -9.23 3.36
N ILE A 173 -12.01 -8.68 2.28
CA ILE A 173 -12.44 -9.00 0.90
C ILE A 173 -12.25 -10.49 0.59
N GLY A 174 -11.17 -11.11 1.09
CA GLY A 174 -10.93 -12.54 0.95
C GLY A 174 -12.03 -13.40 1.56
N PHE A 175 -12.43 -13.11 2.81
CA PHE A 175 -13.50 -13.81 3.50
C PHE A 175 -14.88 -13.50 2.90
N VAL A 176 -15.17 -12.26 2.50
CA VAL A 176 -16.41 -11.92 1.79
C VAL A 176 -16.53 -12.71 0.48
N SER A 177 -15.41 -12.89 -0.24
CA SER A 177 -15.40 -13.58 -1.54
C SER A 177 -15.52 -15.10 -1.46
N TYR A 178 -14.97 -15.71 -0.40
CA TYR A 178 -14.73 -17.15 -0.33
C TYR A 178 -15.14 -17.85 0.98
N GLY A 179 -15.53 -17.10 2.01
CA GLY A 179 -15.78 -17.64 3.35
C GLY A 179 -14.61 -18.50 3.84
N ASP A 180 -14.92 -19.66 4.43
CA ASP A 180 -13.93 -20.63 4.93
C ASP A 180 -13.01 -21.22 3.85
N LYS A 181 -13.33 -21.03 2.57
CA LYS A 181 -12.45 -21.43 1.45
C LYS A 181 -11.32 -20.44 1.20
N PHE A 182 -11.30 -19.29 1.87
CA PHE A 182 -10.21 -18.32 1.76
C PHE A 182 -8.93 -18.82 2.44
N SER A 183 -9.04 -19.22 3.70
CA SER A 183 -7.92 -19.51 4.60
C SER A 183 -8.16 -20.78 5.42
N ILE A 184 -7.09 -21.39 5.92
CA ILE A 184 -7.15 -22.46 6.93
C ILE A 184 -7.23 -21.92 8.36
N GLN A 185 -6.95 -20.64 8.55
CA GLN A 185 -6.98 -19.93 9.83
C GLN A 185 -8.23 -19.04 9.88
N ASP A 186 -8.63 -18.66 11.09
CA ASP A 186 -9.76 -17.77 11.31
C ASP A 186 -9.50 -16.32 10.86
N ASN A 187 -10.58 -15.55 10.76
CA ASN A 187 -10.54 -14.16 10.30
C ASN A 187 -9.74 -13.24 11.25
N GLU A 188 -9.85 -13.42 12.56
CA GLU A 188 -9.17 -12.57 13.54
C GLU A 188 -7.65 -12.73 13.46
N THR A 189 -7.19 -13.98 13.34
CA THR A 189 -5.77 -14.31 13.13
C THR A 189 -5.24 -13.69 11.84
N LEU A 190 -5.98 -13.81 10.73
CA LEU A 190 -5.56 -13.26 9.44
C LEU A 190 -5.57 -11.73 9.41
N ILE A 191 -6.51 -11.08 10.10
CA ILE A 191 -6.52 -9.62 10.24
C ILE A 191 -5.24 -9.14 10.91
N LYS A 192 -4.80 -9.77 12.01
CA LYS A 192 -3.55 -9.40 12.71
C LYS A 192 -2.33 -9.63 11.82
N LEU A 193 -2.23 -10.81 11.20
CA LEU A 193 -1.14 -11.13 10.28
C LEU A 193 -1.10 -10.20 9.07
N GLY A 194 -2.28 -9.84 8.54
CA GLY A 194 -2.45 -8.94 7.41
C GLY A 194 -2.01 -7.52 7.76
N ALA A 195 -2.40 -7.02 8.93
CA ALA A 195 -1.97 -5.72 9.42
C ALA A 195 -0.45 -5.62 9.54
N ASP A 196 0.20 -6.57 10.21
CA ASP A 196 1.66 -6.61 10.30
C ASP A 196 2.33 -6.71 8.92
N TYR A 197 1.76 -7.54 8.03
CA TYR A 197 2.30 -7.66 6.68
C TYR A 197 2.22 -6.31 5.94
N GLY A 198 1.09 -5.62 5.99
CA GLY A 198 0.95 -4.27 5.44
C GLY A 198 1.97 -3.29 6.02
N LYS A 199 2.11 -3.25 7.35
CA LYS A 199 3.10 -2.43 8.05
C LYS A 199 4.53 -2.72 7.57
N SER A 200 4.89 -3.99 7.37
CA SER A 200 6.24 -4.35 6.88
C SER A 200 6.52 -3.78 5.49
N LEU A 201 5.54 -3.76 4.59
CA LEU A 201 5.73 -3.23 3.24
C LEU A 201 5.94 -1.72 3.25
N GLN A 202 5.22 -1.00 4.12
CA GLN A 202 5.42 0.43 4.28
C GLN A 202 6.72 0.77 4.99
N LEU A 203 7.10 0.02 6.01
CA LEU A 203 8.38 0.23 6.70
C LEU A 203 9.57 -0.02 5.77
N ILE A 204 9.47 -0.94 4.80
CA ILE A 204 10.46 -1.09 3.73
C ILE A 204 10.55 0.18 2.87
N ASN A 205 9.41 0.81 2.54
CA ASN A 205 9.42 2.04 1.76
C ASN A 205 10.10 3.17 2.54
N ILE A 206 9.74 3.36 3.82
CA ILE A 206 10.36 4.35 4.71
C ILE A 206 11.87 4.11 4.81
N LEU A 207 12.31 2.88 5.07
CA LEU A 207 13.74 2.54 5.12
C LEU A 207 14.45 2.81 3.79
N ARG A 208 13.83 2.46 2.66
CA ARG A 208 14.42 2.60 1.32
C ARG A 208 14.57 4.06 0.92
N ASP A 209 13.53 4.85 1.16
CA ASP A 209 13.37 6.20 0.65
C ASP A 209 13.78 7.28 1.69
N PHE A 210 14.23 6.87 2.89
CA PHE A 210 14.72 7.75 3.96
C PHE A 210 15.65 8.89 3.48
N PRO A 211 16.65 8.68 2.60
CA PRO A 211 17.47 9.80 2.14
C PRO A 211 16.69 10.88 1.38
N GLN A 212 15.68 10.49 0.60
CA GLN A 212 14.81 11.43 -0.11
C GLN A 212 13.82 12.10 0.85
N ASP A 213 13.24 11.33 1.77
CA ASP A 213 12.32 11.84 2.78
C ASP A 213 13.01 12.90 3.65
N PHE A 214 14.26 12.66 4.07
CA PHE A 214 15.06 13.62 4.83
C PHE A 214 15.28 14.94 4.06
N ILE A 215 15.57 14.88 2.76
CA ILE A 215 15.73 16.07 1.92
C ILE A 215 14.43 16.89 1.86
N SER A 216 13.29 16.21 1.88
CA SER A 216 11.96 16.81 1.95
C SER A 216 11.53 17.23 3.37
N GLY A 217 12.45 17.20 4.35
CA GLY A 217 12.16 17.59 5.75
C GLY A 217 11.40 16.52 6.54
N ARG A 218 11.35 15.27 6.07
CA ARG A 218 10.59 14.18 6.68
C ARG A 218 11.49 13.13 7.31
N CYS A 219 11.30 12.87 8.59
CA CYS A 219 11.86 11.69 9.27
C CYS A 219 10.73 10.92 9.96
N TYR A 220 10.46 9.71 9.49
CA TYR A 220 9.46 8.85 10.11
C TYR A 220 9.98 8.15 11.38
N PHE A 221 11.29 8.10 11.57
CA PHE A 221 11.87 7.43 12.74
C PHE A 221 11.75 8.33 13.97
N PRO A 222 11.35 7.78 15.12
CA PRO A 222 11.26 8.55 16.33
C PRO A 222 12.64 8.83 16.93
N GLY A 223 12.83 10.05 17.39
CA GLY A 223 14.07 10.49 18.03
C GLY A 223 14.21 12.01 18.04
N ASP A 224 15.23 12.46 18.75
CA ASP A 224 15.68 13.85 18.73
C ASP A 224 16.94 13.93 17.88
N PHE A 225 16.77 14.36 16.64
CA PHE A 225 17.82 14.38 15.61
C PHE A 225 18.25 15.80 15.27
N ASP A 226 18.10 16.74 16.21
CA ASP A 226 18.52 18.12 16.03
C ASP A 226 20.00 18.20 15.63
N ASN A 227 20.27 18.81 14.48
CA ASN A 227 21.59 18.97 13.86
C ASN A 227 22.26 17.68 13.37
N TYR A 228 21.56 16.54 13.35
CA TYR A 228 22.09 15.34 12.74
C TYR A 228 22.06 15.46 11.21
N THR A 229 23.05 14.86 10.57
CA THR A 229 23.01 14.56 9.13
C THR A 229 22.12 13.34 8.87
N ASP A 230 21.66 13.20 7.63
CA ASP A 230 20.95 12.03 7.15
C ASP A 230 21.69 10.72 7.48
N GLN A 231 23.01 10.69 7.29
CA GLN A 231 23.84 9.54 7.58
C GLN A 231 23.88 9.19 9.07
N GLU A 232 24.03 10.18 9.95
CA GLU A 232 24.10 9.95 11.40
C GLU A 232 22.79 9.36 11.93
N ILE A 233 21.64 9.89 11.49
CA ILE A 233 20.33 9.31 11.84
C ILE A 233 20.25 7.87 11.35
N TRP A 234 20.64 7.61 10.10
CA TRP A 234 20.60 6.26 9.54
C TRP A 234 21.45 5.27 10.34
N GLU A 235 22.67 5.66 10.71
CA GLU A 235 23.58 4.85 11.51
C GLU A 235 23.01 4.57 12.92
N GLU A 236 22.26 5.51 13.49
CA GLU A 236 21.61 5.34 14.80
C GLU A 236 20.39 4.41 14.75
N VAL A 237 19.52 4.55 13.74
CA VAL A 237 18.17 3.94 13.77
C VAL A 237 18.02 2.69 12.89
N SER A 238 18.87 2.51 11.88
CA SER A 238 18.61 1.53 10.81
C SER A 238 18.55 0.08 11.30
N ASP A 239 19.47 -0.35 12.18
CA ASP A 239 19.50 -1.73 12.69
C ASP A 239 18.21 -2.08 13.44
N HIS A 240 17.72 -1.17 14.28
CA HIS A 240 16.47 -1.34 15.03
C HIS A 240 15.28 -1.51 14.07
N TRP A 241 15.12 -0.58 13.13
CA TRP A 241 13.96 -0.57 12.23
C TRP A 241 14.02 -1.66 11.17
N ILE A 242 15.21 -2.09 10.74
CA ILE A 242 15.38 -3.27 9.90
C ILE A 242 14.92 -4.53 10.64
N GLU A 243 15.31 -4.72 11.91
CA GLU A 243 14.86 -5.89 12.67
C GLU A 243 13.36 -5.84 12.97
N ARG A 244 12.81 -4.67 13.31
CA ARG A 244 11.36 -4.47 13.44
C ARG A 244 10.63 -4.84 12.16
N CYS A 245 11.14 -4.40 11.01
CA CYS A 245 10.61 -4.76 9.70
C CYS A 245 10.69 -6.26 9.42
N ARG A 246 11.80 -6.93 9.78
CA ARG A 246 11.95 -8.38 9.67
C ARG A 246 10.90 -9.11 10.51
N SER A 247 10.66 -8.64 11.73
CA SER A 247 9.62 -9.20 12.62
C SER A 247 8.24 -9.14 11.97
N PHE A 248 7.81 -7.98 11.47
CA PHE A 248 6.54 -7.85 10.74
C PHE A 248 6.51 -8.69 9.47
N MET A 249 7.62 -8.79 8.75
CA MET A 249 7.71 -9.60 7.52
C MET A 249 7.53 -11.10 7.80
N ARG A 250 7.77 -11.59 9.03
CA ARG A 250 7.43 -12.98 9.40
C ARG A 250 5.92 -13.22 9.38
N SER A 251 5.10 -12.21 9.68
CA SER A 251 3.64 -12.30 9.57
C SER A 251 3.20 -12.54 8.12
N SER A 252 3.91 -11.98 7.13
CA SER A 252 3.64 -12.26 5.70
C SER A 252 3.79 -13.74 5.33
N SER A 253 4.76 -14.44 5.93
CA SER A 253 4.99 -15.87 5.73
C SER A 253 3.81 -16.68 6.23
N ASN A 254 3.40 -16.44 7.48
CA ASN A 254 2.27 -17.13 8.11
C ASN A 254 0.95 -16.82 7.39
N TYR A 255 0.75 -15.58 6.96
CA TYR A 255 -0.41 -15.16 6.18
C TYR A 255 -0.50 -15.96 4.88
N VAL A 256 0.57 -15.98 4.07
CA VAL A 256 0.56 -16.66 2.77
C VAL A 256 0.42 -18.17 2.92
N GLU A 257 1.04 -18.77 3.94
CA GLU A 257 0.89 -20.22 4.21
C GLU A 257 -0.54 -20.61 4.56
N ALA A 258 -1.30 -19.71 5.19
CA ALA A 258 -2.68 -19.95 5.59
C ALA A 258 -3.67 -19.95 4.40
N LEU A 259 -3.35 -19.27 3.31
CA LEU A 259 -4.24 -19.12 2.15
C LEU A 259 -4.42 -20.45 1.40
N ARG A 260 -5.67 -20.81 1.06
CA ARG A 260 -5.99 -22.09 0.39
C ARG A 260 -5.73 -22.09 -1.11
N SER A 261 -5.99 -20.97 -1.79
CA SER A 261 -5.86 -20.84 -3.24
C SER A 261 -4.43 -20.53 -3.66
N SER A 262 -3.88 -21.29 -4.62
CA SER A 262 -2.55 -21.01 -5.20
C SER A 262 -2.49 -19.65 -5.90
N ARG A 263 -3.60 -19.22 -6.51
CA ARG A 263 -3.71 -17.91 -7.17
C ARG A 263 -3.64 -16.76 -6.16
N ILE A 264 -4.39 -16.87 -5.06
CA ILE A 264 -4.35 -15.87 -3.98
C ILE A 264 -2.98 -15.89 -3.30
N ARG A 265 -2.42 -17.07 -3.02
CA ARG A 265 -1.04 -17.21 -2.50
C ARG A 265 -0.01 -16.51 -3.38
N PHE A 266 -0.11 -16.67 -4.69
CA PHE A 266 0.78 -15.99 -5.63
C PHE A 266 0.64 -14.48 -5.54
N SER A 267 -0.58 -13.95 -5.69
CA SER A 267 -0.85 -12.50 -5.67
C SER A 267 -0.44 -11.85 -4.35
N THR A 268 -0.70 -12.51 -3.23
CA THR A 268 -0.36 -12.02 -1.89
C THR A 268 1.12 -12.22 -1.55
N GLY A 269 1.75 -13.31 -2.02
CA GLY A 269 3.12 -13.65 -1.69
C GLY A 269 4.18 -12.95 -2.55
N LEU A 270 3.83 -12.51 -3.76
CA LEU A 270 4.76 -11.82 -4.65
C LEU A 270 5.30 -10.51 -4.02
N PRO A 271 4.46 -9.60 -3.47
CA PRO A 271 4.95 -8.41 -2.78
C PRO A 271 5.89 -8.74 -1.61
N ALA A 272 5.60 -9.76 -0.79
CA ALA A 272 6.46 -10.18 0.32
C ALA A 272 7.84 -10.63 -0.14
N ILE A 273 7.90 -11.39 -1.24
CA ILE A 273 9.18 -11.83 -1.82
C ILE A 273 10.00 -10.64 -2.32
N ILE A 274 9.37 -9.70 -3.03
CA ILE A 274 10.05 -8.48 -3.51
C ILE A 274 10.48 -7.61 -2.33
N GLY A 275 9.62 -7.46 -1.32
CA GLY A 275 9.88 -6.70 -0.11
C GLY A 275 11.06 -7.27 0.67
N THR A 276 11.11 -8.59 0.85
CA THR A 276 12.22 -9.24 1.55
C THR A 276 13.56 -9.09 0.81
N GLU A 277 13.55 -9.20 -0.53
CA GLU A 277 14.75 -8.92 -1.34
C GLU A 277 15.17 -7.45 -1.20
N THR A 278 14.21 -6.51 -1.19
CA THR A 278 14.49 -5.09 -1.00
C THR A 278 15.10 -4.81 0.36
N LEU A 279 14.56 -5.40 1.44
CA LEU A 279 15.08 -5.27 2.80
C LEU A 279 16.52 -5.81 2.91
N ASN A 280 16.82 -6.94 2.27
CA ASN A 280 18.18 -7.48 2.22
C ASN A 280 19.15 -6.56 1.47
N LEU A 281 18.70 -5.94 0.38
CA LEU A 281 19.51 -4.96 -0.35
C LEU A 281 19.75 -3.69 0.47
N ILE A 282 18.76 -3.23 1.25
CA ILE A 282 18.90 -2.08 2.16
C ILE A 282 19.97 -2.38 3.22
N GLN A 283 19.88 -3.53 3.90
CA GLN A 283 20.85 -3.88 4.94
C GLN A 283 22.29 -4.03 4.42
N GLN A 284 22.45 -4.45 3.16
CA GLN A 284 23.76 -4.61 2.54
C GLN A 284 24.26 -3.34 1.83
N ALA A 285 23.44 -2.30 1.72
CA ALA A 285 23.77 -1.09 1.00
C ALA A 285 24.77 -0.24 1.81
N THR A 286 25.74 0.33 1.11
CA THR A 286 26.50 1.47 1.66
C THR A 286 25.61 2.71 1.70
N TRP A 287 25.94 3.68 2.55
CA TRP A 287 25.17 4.94 2.60
C TRP A 287 25.07 5.63 1.23
N LYS A 288 26.15 5.63 0.45
CA LYS A 288 26.12 6.12 -0.94
C LYS A 288 25.04 5.41 -1.78
N LYS A 289 24.94 4.08 -1.63
CA LYS A 289 23.95 3.28 -2.36
C LYS A 289 22.52 3.53 -1.88
N MET A 290 22.32 3.87 -0.60
CA MET A 290 21.03 4.33 -0.09
C MET A 290 20.61 5.63 -0.78
N LYS A 291 21.51 6.63 -0.88
CA LYS A 291 21.24 7.89 -1.58
C LYS A 291 20.93 7.71 -3.07
N ASP A 292 21.59 6.76 -3.74
CA ASP A 292 21.30 6.39 -5.14
C ASP A 292 19.99 5.59 -5.31
N ARG A 293 19.24 5.39 -4.22
CA ARG A 293 18.01 4.60 -4.08
C ARG A 293 18.22 3.11 -4.37
N VAL A 294 17.98 2.29 -3.34
CA VAL A 294 18.06 0.83 -3.46
C VAL A 294 16.88 0.31 -4.29
N LYS A 295 17.18 -0.54 -5.28
CA LYS A 295 16.17 -1.11 -6.18
C LYS A 295 16.52 -2.53 -6.60
N VAL A 296 15.52 -3.39 -6.59
CA VAL A 296 15.64 -4.74 -7.15
C VAL A 296 15.67 -4.66 -8.69
N ASP A 297 16.67 -5.30 -9.28
CA ASP A 297 16.83 -5.35 -10.74
C ASP A 297 15.60 -5.97 -11.46
N ARG A 298 15.28 -5.48 -12.66
CA ARG A 298 14.11 -5.94 -13.42
C ARG A 298 14.20 -7.42 -13.82
N LYS A 299 15.38 -7.92 -14.17
CA LYS A 299 15.58 -9.36 -14.49
C LYS A 299 15.39 -10.19 -13.23
N ARG A 300 15.88 -9.70 -12.08
CA ARG A 300 15.64 -10.32 -10.78
C ARG A 300 14.15 -10.37 -10.42
N VAL A 301 13.40 -9.30 -10.64
CA VAL A 301 11.93 -9.29 -10.47
C VAL A 301 11.24 -10.33 -11.35
N LYS A 302 11.63 -10.44 -12.64
CA LYS A 302 11.11 -11.49 -13.55
C LYS A 302 11.40 -12.91 -13.06
N LEU A 303 12.60 -13.14 -12.53
CA LEU A 303 12.95 -14.44 -11.94
C LEU A 303 12.12 -14.74 -10.69
N MET A 304 11.95 -13.75 -9.81
CA MET A 304 11.13 -13.89 -8.61
C MET A 304 9.67 -14.18 -8.95
N LEU A 305 9.12 -13.53 -9.97
CA LEU A 305 7.78 -13.83 -10.49
C LEU A 305 7.62 -15.31 -10.84
N PHE A 306 8.52 -15.84 -11.67
CA PHE A 306 8.49 -17.25 -12.05
C PHE A 306 8.62 -18.18 -10.84
N GLN A 307 9.57 -17.90 -9.95
CA GLN A 307 9.82 -18.72 -8.77
C GLN A 307 8.65 -18.69 -7.76
N THR A 308 8.00 -17.53 -7.59
CA THR A 308 6.82 -17.38 -6.75
C THR A 308 5.63 -18.14 -7.34
N ALA A 309 5.47 -18.15 -8.67
CA ALA A 309 4.43 -18.95 -9.35
C ALA A 309 4.62 -20.46 -9.10
N MET A 310 5.84 -20.97 -9.19
CA MET A 310 6.13 -22.37 -8.87
C MET A 310 5.92 -22.66 -7.38
N SER A 311 6.30 -21.73 -6.51
CA SER A 311 6.22 -21.92 -5.06
C SER A 311 4.80 -21.83 -4.52
N SER A 312 3.90 -21.09 -5.20
CA SER A 312 2.49 -20.94 -4.78
C SER A 312 1.67 -22.22 -4.91
N LEU A 313 2.16 -23.20 -5.68
CA LEU A 313 1.52 -24.51 -5.85
C LEU A 313 1.45 -25.32 -4.55
N THR A 314 2.34 -25.04 -3.60
CA THR A 314 2.32 -25.66 -2.26
C THR A 314 2.06 -24.62 -1.20
N ASN A 315 1.40 -25.00 -0.11
CA ASN A 315 1.05 -24.03 0.96
C ASN A 315 2.31 -23.42 1.59
N ARG A 316 3.39 -24.20 1.73
CA ARG A 316 4.64 -23.76 2.38
C ARG A 316 5.68 -23.18 1.43
N GLY A 317 5.49 -23.24 0.12
CA GLY A 317 6.54 -22.92 -0.83
C GLY A 317 7.02 -21.46 -0.75
N ILE A 318 6.07 -20.52 -0.72
CA ILE A 318 6.38 -19.09 -0.58
C ILE A 318 6.88 -18.77 0.84
N SER A 319 6.19 -19.26 1.87
CA SER A 319 6.56 -19.09 3.29
C SER A 319 8.03 -19.49 3.55
N LYS A 320 8.44 -20.68 3.09
CA LYS A 320 9.85 -21.14 3.19
C LYS A 320 10.84 -20.20 2.51
N ARG A 321 10.47 -19.59 1.38
CA ARG A 321 11.34 -18.65 0.66
C ARG A 321 11.48 -17.33 1.41
N ILE A 322 10.37 -16.79 1.92
CA ILE A 322 10.37 -15.58 2.77
C ILE A 322 11.26 -15.82 3.98
N LEU A 323 11.00 -16.89 4.74
CA LEU A 323 11.76 -17.22 5.96
C LEU A 323 13.24 -17.49 5.68
N LYS A 324 13.57 -18.13 4.55
CA LYS A 324 14.97 -18.32 4.15
C LYS A 324 15.66 -16.99 3.87
N SER A 325 14.97 -16.06 3.22
CA SER A 325 15.52 -14.75 2.87
C SER A 325 15.64 -13.82 4.08
N LEU A 326 14.78 -13.98 5.10
CA LEU A 326 14.84 -13.22 6.36
C LEU A 326 15.93 -13.68 7.33
N LYS A 327 16.49 -14.89 7.15
CA LYS A 327 17.60 -15.44 7.96
C LYS A 327 18.99 -15.01 7.46
N VAL A 328 19.03 -14.34 6.32
CA VAL A 328 20.22 -13.73 5.71
C VAL A 328 20.25 -12.27 6.10
#